data_AF-A0A9W6W4U4-F1
#
_entry.id   AF-A0A9W6W4U4-F1
#
_cell.length_a   1.000
_cell.length_b   1.000
_cell.length_c   1.000
_cell.angle_alpha   90.00
_cell.angle_beta   90.00
_cell.angle_gamma   90.00
#
_symmetry.space_group_name_H-M   'P 1'
#
loop_
_entity.id
_entity.type
_entity.pdbx_description
1 polymer ?
#
loop_
_entity_poly.entity_id
_entity_poly.type
_entity_poly.pdbx_seq_one_letter_code
_entity_poly.pdbx_strand_id
1 'polypeptide(L)'
;MFASVPPVGAPSHPPRSARPQPVPRLADPVLALPGPDDVAEFWADVRRRGTPLVAPDPRGGPGRLAVTFLWRGTPATRAVQVLPNKLGDPRDPERNLMERAPGTDVWHWTLRLRDDWRGTYDFFVDEGGGPEPVGPDYWRWLRTRRRADPFNARTLPRRWSGDPVSYAELPAAPRAVHWEPRPDVARGAVAEHKVASEHLGGHRRVWLYTPPGAESSADLPVLVLLAGICGCPASSRA
;
A
#
# COMPACT_ATOMS: atom_id res chain seq x y z
N MET A 1 19.80 -5.19 18.16
CA MET A 1 18.89 -4.83 17.05
C MET A 1 19.20 -3.41 16.63
N PHE A 2 19.63 -3.18 15.39
CA PHE A 2 19.80 -1.82 14.88
C PHE A 2 18.69 -1.56 13.87
N ALA A 3 17.63 -0.89 14.33
CA ALA A 3 16.59 -0.36 13.46
C ALA A 3 17.23 0.71 12.58
N SER A 4 17.19 0.54 11.27
CA SER A 4 17.69 1.56 10.36
C SER A 4 16.73 2.74 10.39
N VAL A 5 17.18 3.84 10.97
CA VAL A 5 16.41 5.08 11.07
C VAL A 5 16.33 5.73 9.67
N PRO A 6 15.17 6.22 9.24
CA PRO A 6 15.04 6.97 7.99
C PRO A 6 16.01 8.17 7.96
N PRO A 7 16.58 8.53 6.80
CA PRO A 7 17.38 9.76 6.69
C PRO A 7 16.52 10.98 7.05
N VAL A 8 17.02 11.83 7.94
CA VAL A 8 16.39 13.09 8.35
C VAL A 8 16.90 14.21 7.44
N GLY A 9 16.01 15.07 6.96
CA GLY A 9 16.38 16.30 6.22
C GLY A 9 16.68 16.13 4.73
N ALA A 10 16.54 14.93 4.16
CA ALA A 10 16.63 14.77 2.70
C ALA A 10 15.40 15.41 2.02
N PRO A 11 15.57 16.43 1.16
CA PRO A 11 14.45 17.04 0.46
C PRO A 11 13.82 16.01 -0.48
N SER A 12 12.61 15.56 -0.15
CA SER A 12 11.82 14.66 -0.98
C SER A 12 11.13 15.48 -2.06
N HIS A 13 11.74 15.55 -3.24
CA HIS A 13 11.11 16.05 -4.45
C HIS A 13 10.96 14.92 -5.48
N PRO A 14 10.09 13.91 -5.24
CA PRO A 14 9.62 13.15 -6.37
C PRO A 14 8.97 14.15 -7.34
N PRO A 15 9.24 14.05 -8.66
CA PRO A 15 8.56 14.90 -9.63
C PRO A 15 7.05 14.75 -9.43
N ARG A 16 6.38 15.85 -9.04
CA ARG A 16 4.92 15.90 -8.88
C ARG A 16 4.28 16.09 -10.26
N SER A 17 4.66 15.22 -11.19
CA SER A 17 4.13 15.27 -12.54
C SER A 17 2.63 15.00 -12.48
N ALA A 18 1.89 15.77 -13.27
CA ALA A 18 0.51 15.51 -13.59
C ALA A 18 0.30 14.04 -13.94
N ARG A 19 -0.81 13.45 -13.48
CA ARG A 19 -1.28 12.28 -14.20
C ARG A 19 -1.68 12.73 -15.62
N PRO A 20 -1.28 11.99 -16.66
CA PRO A 20 -1.72 12.28 -18.03
C PRO A 20 -3.21 12.02 -18.22
N GLN A 21 -3.80 11.18 -17.36
CA GLN A 21 -5.23 10.87 -17.34
C GLN A 21 -5.79 11.06 -15.93
N PRO A 22 -7.03 11.57 -15.80
CA PRO A 22 -7.67 11.72 -14.51
C PRO A 22 -7.74 10.37 -13.78
N VAL A 23 -7.84 10.45 -12.45
CA VAL A 23 -8.13 9.27 -11.64
C VAL A 23 -9.45 8.67 -12.15
N PRO A 24 -9.53 7.36 -12.45
CA PRO A 24 -10.74 6.75 -13.03
C PRO A 24 -11.81 6.52 -11.96
N ARG A 25 -12.18 7.58 -11.24
CA ARG A 25 -13.20 7.59 -10.19
C ARG A 25 -14.58 7.37 -10.80
N LEU A 26 -15.35 6.48 -10.21
CA LEU A 26 -16.79 6.37 -10.45
C LEU A 26 -17.49 7.31 -9.46
N ALA A 27 -18.43 8.11 -9.97
CA ALA A 27 -19.19 9.06 -9.13
C ALA A 27 -20.09 8.28 -8.17
N ASP A 28 -20.82 7.32 -8.71
CA ASP A 28 -21.74 6.50 -7.93
C ASP A 28 -21.07 5.21 -7.43
N PRO A 29 -21.37 4.79 -6.18
CA PRO A 29 -20.99 3.47 -5.71
C PRO A 29 -21.74 2.42 -6.53
N VAL A 30 -20.99 1.41 -7.02
CA VAL A 30 -21.57 0.31 -7.81
C VAL A 30 -22.24 -0.73 -6.90
N LEU A 31 -21.80 -0.78 -5.65
CA LEU A 31 -22.39 -1.62 -4.61
C LEU A 31 -23.37 -0.79 -3.79
N ALA A 32 -24.48 -1.42 -3.38
CA ALA A 32 -25.43 -0.80 -2.46
C ALA A 32 -24.73 -0.45 -1.15
N LEU A 33 -24.75 0.84 -0.81
CA LEU A 33 -24.34 1.32 0.51
C LEU A 33 -25.52 1.22 1.48
N PRO A 34 -25.26 0.97 2.77
CA PRO A 34 -26.34 0.78 3.73
C PRO A 34 -27.05 2.10 4.03
N GLY A 35 -28.33 2.00 4.38
CA GLY A 35 -29.00 3.04 5.16
C GLY A 35 -28.58 2.97 6.65
N PRO A 36 -29.00 3.94 7.48
CA PRO A 36 -28.70 3.96 8.91
C PRO A 36 -29.09 2.67 9.66
N ASP A 37 -30.20 2.05 9.26
CA ASP A 37 -30.74 0.85 9.91
C ASP A 37 -29.97 -0.44 9.57
N ASP A 38 -29.26 -0.46 8.43
CA ASP A 38 -28.59 -1.67 7.90
C ASP A 38 -27.06 -1.65 8.09
N VAL A 39 -26.51 -0.59 8.70
CA VAL A 39 -25.06 -0.37 8.88
C VAL A 39 -24.37 -1.53 9.59
N ALA A 40 -25.02 -2.12 10.60
CA ALA A 40 -24.44 -3.20 11.38
C ALA A 40 -24.26 -4.48 10.54
N GLU A 41 -25.27 -4.83 9.75
CA GLU A 41 -25.24 -5.98 8.84
C GLU A 41 -24.21 -5.76 7.73
N PHE A 42 -24.18 -4.56 7.15
CA PHE A 42 -23.19 -4.18 6.15
C PHE A 42 -21.75 -4.38 6.65
N TRP A 43 -21.42 -3.89 7.85
CA TRP A 43 -20.08 -4.11 8.40
C TRP A 43 -19.80 -5.56 8.81
N ALA A 44 -20.82 -6.35 9.15
CA ALA A 44 -20.65 -7.77 9.37
C ALA A 44 -20.29 -8.51 8.06
N ASP A 45 -20.96 -8.17 6.98
CA ASP A 45 -20.66 -8.69 5.65
C ASP A 45 -19.28 -8.22 5.13
N VAL A 46 -18.93 -6.94 5.31
CA VAL A 46 -17.59 -6.43 4.94
C VAL A 46 -16.49 -7.15 5.71
N ARG A 47 -16.66 -7.43 7.01
CA ARG A 47 -15.67 -8.23 7.77
C ARG A 47 -15.53 -9.64 7.23
N ARG A 48 -16.60 -10.25 6.75
CA ARG A 48 -16.59 -11.61 6.19
C ARG A 48 -15.92 -11.64 4.81
N ARG A 49 -16.20 -10.66 3.94
CA ARG A 49 -15.68 -10.59 2.57
C ARG A 49 -14.27 -10.00 2.49
N GLY A 50 -13.93 -9.11 3.42
CA GLY A 50 -12.73 -8.28 3.38
C GLY A 50 -12.87 -7.09 2.42
N THR A 51 -11.83 -6.26 2.37
CA THR A 51 -11.75 -5.06 1.52
C THR A 51 -10.49 -5.07 0.62
N PRO A 52 -10.48 -4.28 -0.48
CA PRO A 52 -11.60 -3.50 -1.02
C PRO A 52 -12.69 -4.38 -1.64
N LEU A 53 -13.91 -3.86 -1.75
CA LEU A 53 -15.00 -4.57 -2.43
C LEU A 53 -14.84 -4.47 -3.94
N VAL A 54 -15.13 -5.56 -4.65
CA VAL A 54 -14.99 -5.64 -6.11
C VAL A 54 -16.32 -6.02 -6.73
N ALA A 55 -16.72 -5.31 -7.78
CA ALA A 55 -17.96 -5.53 -8.52
C ALA A 55 -17.72 -5.42 -10.04
N PRO A 56 -18.64 -5.93 -10.88
CA PRO A 56 -18.62 -5.67 -12.32
C PRO A 56 -18.57 -4.18 -12.63
N ASP A 57 -17.90 -3.80 -13.72
CA ASP A 57 -17.86 -2.41 -14.17
C ASP A 57 -19.25 -1.96 -14.67
N PRO A 58 -19.86 -0.91 -14.10
CA PRO A 58 -21.18 -0.43 -14.50
C PRO A 58 -21.20 0.16 -15.91
N ARG A 59 -20.03 0.56 -16.45
CA ARG A 59 -19.90 1.05 -17.82
C ARG A 59 -19.68 -0.08 -18.82
N GLY A 60 -19.53 -1.31 -18.34
CA GLY A 60 -19.22 -2.48 -19.15
C GLY A 60 -17.85 -2.42 -19.83
N GLY A 61 -17.65 -3.40 -20.72
CA GLY A 61 -16.40 -3.59 -21.47
C GLY A 61 -15.46 -4.60 -20.80
N PRO A 62 -14.60 -5.26 -21.59
CA PRO A 62 -13.74 -6.33 -21.09
C PRO A 62 -12.62 -5.78 -20.20
N GLY A 63 -12.22 -6.58 -19.21
CA GLY A 63 -11.00 -6.36 -18.42
C GLY A 63 -11.06 -5.15 -17.49
N ARG A 64 -12.23 -4.80 -16.97
CA ARG A 64 -12.42 -3.71 -15.99
C ARG A 64 -13.37 -4.12 -14.89
N LEU A 65 -13.09 -3.64 -13.68
CA LEU A 65 -13.89 -3.86 -12.49
C LEU A 65 -14.06 -2.55 -11.72
N ALA A 66 -15.17 -2.45 -11.00
CA ALA A 66 -15.38 -1.41 -9.99
C ALA A 66 -14.77 -1.87 -8.67
N VAL A 67 -13.90 -1.06 -8.09
CA VAL A 67 -13.19 -1.34 -6.85
C VAL A 67 -13.52 -0.26 -5.84
N THR A 68 -14.25 -0.63 -4.80
CA THR A 68 -14.72 0.27 -3.74
C THR A 68 -13.89 0.09 -2.48
N PHE A 69 -13.16 1.14 -2.13
CA PHE A 69 -12.47 1.24 -0.85
C PHE A 69 -13.46 1.73 0.20
N LEU A 70 -13.36 1.16 1.40
CA LEU A 70 -14.25 1.47 2.52
C LEU A 70 -13.45 1.88 3.75
N TRP A 71 -13.95 2.88 4.47
CA TRP A 71 -13.47 3.23 5.79
C TRP A 71 -14.65 3.34 6.75
N ARG A 72 -14.48 2.80 7.95
CA ARG A 72 -15.45 2.93 9.02
C ARG A 72 -15.08 4.14 9.88
N GLY A 73 -15.84 5.22 9.70
CA GLY A 73 -15.64 6.46 10.45
C GLY A 73 -16.10 6.37 11.90
N THR A 74 -15.77 7.41 12.63
CA THR A 74 -16.28 7.73 13.96
C THR A 74 -17.05 9.04 13.90
N PRO A 75 -17.78 9.44 14.96
CA PRO A 75 -18.38 10.78 15.03
C PRO A 75 -17.37 11.92 14.91
N ALA A 76 -16.08 11.67 15.17
CA ALA A 76 -15.01 12.65 15.05
C ALA A 76 -14.37 12.69 13.65
N THR A 77 -14.67 11.73 12.77
CA THR A 77 -14.09 11.67 11.43
C THR A 77 -14.60 12.83 10.57
N ARG A 78 -13.71 13.76 10.24
CA ARG A 78 -13.97 14.94 9.38
C ARG A 78 -13.71 14.64 7.91
N ALA A 79 -12.69 13.84 7.63
CA ALA A 79 -12.29 13.49 6.26
C ALA A 79 -11.53 12.17 6.22
N VAL A 80 -11.70 11.45 5.12
CA VAL A 80 -10.91 10.25 4.80
C VAL A 80 -10.36 10.41 3.40
N GLN A 81 -9.04 10.29 3.26
CA GLN A 81 -8.36 10.22 1.96
C GLN A 81 -7.84 8.81 1.74
N VAL A 82 -8.12 8.23 0.58
CA VAL A 82 -7.57 6.94 0.16
C VAL A 82 -6.58 7.12 -0.96
N LEU A 83 -5.44 6.44 -0.89
CA LEU A 83 -4.39 6.57 -1.90
C LEU A 83 -3.86 5.23 -2.35
N PRO A 84 -4.47 4.64 -3.39
CA PRO A 84 -3.86 3.54 -4.08
C PRO A 84 -2.60 4.00 -4.81
N ASN A 85 -1.57 3.18 -4.72
CA ASN A 85 -0.24 3.49 -5.20
C ASN A 85 -0.27 3.84 -6.69
N LYS A 86 0.37 4.97 -7.03
CA LYS A 86 0.42 5.56 -8.36
C LYS A 86 -0.95 5.93 -8.96
N LEU A 87 -2.07 5.81 -8.23
CA LEU A 87 -3.39 6.17 -8.74
C LEU A 87 -3.83 7.59 -8.42
N GLY A 88 -3.49 8.14 -7.25
CA GLY A 88 -3.81 9.53 -6.92
C GLY A 88 -3.00 10.57 -7.72
N ASP A 89 -3.60 11.71 -8.06
CA ASP A 89 -2.88 12.89 -8.57
C ASP A 89 -2.32 13.71 -7.37
N PRO A 90 -0.99 13.89 -7.25
CA PRO A 90 -0.40 14.65 -6.16
C PRO A 90 -0.73 16.17 -6.20
N ARG A 91 -1.22 16.69 -7.32
CA ARG A 91 -1.60 18.10 -7.48
C ARG A 91 -3.07 18.36 -7.19
N ASP A 92 -3.88 17.30 -7.15
CA ASP A 92 -5.32 17.37 -6.86
C ASP A 92 -5.67 16.36 -5.75
N PRO A 93 -5.20 16.61 -4.50
CA PRO A 93 -5.38 15.70 -3.37
C PRO A 93 -6.86 15.50 -3.01
N GLU A 94 -7.71 16.49 -3.27
CA GLU A 94 -9.15 16.49 -2.97
C GLU A 94 -9.90 15.39 -3.74
N ARG A 95 -9.46 15.03 -4.95
CA ARG A 95 -10.09 13.95 -5.74
C ARG A 95 -10.03 12.57 -5.09
N ASN A 96 -9.16 12.41 -4.10
CA ASN A 96 -8.96 11.18 -3.36
C ASN A 96 -9.71 11.18 -2.00
N LEU A 97 -10.48 12.24 -1.72
CA LEU A 97 -11.40 12.23 -0.59
C LEU A 97 -12.55 11.26 -0.84
N MET A 98 -12.79 10.44 0.17
CA MET A 98 -13.93 9.53 0.24
C MET A 98 -15.20 10.32 0.55
N GLU A 99 -16.33 9.79 0.12
CA GLU A 99 -17.65 10.31 0.43
C GLU A 99 -18.27 9.51 1.58
N ARG A 100 -19.02 10.17 2.44
CA ARG A 100 -19.73 9.52 3.54
C ARG A 100 -21.15 9.18 3.08
N ALA A 101 -21.55 7.92 3.21
CA ALA A 101 -22.92 7.51 2.94
C ALA A 101 -23.87 8.18 3.95
N PRO A 102 -24.95 8.86 3.50
CA PRO A 102 -25.79 9.69 4.35
C PRO A 102 -26.29 8.97 5.60
N GLY A 103 -26.13 9.60 6.78
CA GLY A 103 -26.62 9.07 8.04
C GLY A 103 -25.85 7.88 8.63
N THR A 104 -24.75 7.44 8.01
CA THR A 104 -23.99 6.24 8.44
C THR A 104 -22.55 6.56 8.87
N ASP A 105 -21.79 5.57 9.35
CA ASP A 105 -20.34 5.66 9.55
C ASP A 105 -19.54 5.16 8.34
N VAL A 106 -20.19 4.93 7.19
CA VAL A 106 -19.57 4.33 6.00
C VAL A 106 -19.01 5.41 5.09
N TRP A 107 -17.69 5.40 4.92
CA TRP A 107 -16.99 6.20 3.91
C TRP A 107 -16.62 5.31 2.74
N HIS A 108 -16.86 5.77 1.51
CA HIS A 108 -16.61 5.01 0.29
C HIS A 108 -15.88 5.83 -0.77
N TRP A 109 -15.12 5.13 -1.61
CA TRP A 109 -14.50 5.71 -2.81
C TRP A 109 -14.26 4.62 -3.83
N THR A 110 -14.75 4.83 -5.05
CA THR A 110 -14.80 3.78 -6.07
C THR A 110 -13.96 4.14 -7.30
N LEU A 111 -13.12 3.21 -7.72
CA LEU A 111 -12.34 3.30 -8.95
C LEU A 111 -12.77 2.26 -9.98
N ARG A 112 -12.69 2.63 -11.26
CA ARG A 112 -12.74 1.72 -12.39
C ARG A 112 -11.32 1.28 -12.75
N LEU A 113 -10.94 0.05 -12.42
CA LEU A 113 -9.59 -0.47 -12.58
C LEU A 113 -9.54 -1.63 -13.57
N ARG A 114 -8.35 -1.87 -14.16
CA ARG A 114 -8.08 -3.10 -14.90
C ARG A 114 -8.22 -4.29 -13.96
N ASP A 115 -8.81 -5.38 -14.42
CA ASP A 115 -8.94 -6.62 -13.66
C ASP A 115 -7.60 -7.30 -13.35
N ASP A 116 -6.51 -6.86 -14.01
CA ASP A 116 -5.13 -7.24 -13.74
C ASP A 116 -4.38 -6.32 -12.77
N TRP A 117 -5.06 -5.33 -12.17
CA TRP A 117 -4.40 -4.39 -11.28
C TRP A 117 -4.03 -5.03 -9.93
N ARG A 118 -2.80 -4.76 -9.51
CA ARG A 118 -2.32 -5.00 -8.15
C ARG A 118 -1.60 -3.78 -7.63
N GLY A 119 -1.91 -3.35 -6.43
CA GLY A 119 -1.24 -2.21 -5.81
C GLY A 119 -1.49 -2.10 -4.32
N THR A 120 -0.51 -1.50 -3.64
CA THR A 120 -0.66 -1.06 -2.26
C THR A 120 -1.58 0.15 -2.19
N TYR A 121 -2.19 0.39 -1.04
CA TYR A 121 -2.94 1.61 -0.76
C TYR A 121 -2.88 1.94 0.73
N ASP A 122 -3.10 3.22 1.03
CA ASP A 122 -3.13 3.74 2.39
C ASP A 122 -4.38 4.62 2.58
N PHE A 123 -4.92 4.61 3.80
CA PHE A 123 -5.87 5.62 4.25
C PHE A 123 -5.16 6.70 5.06
N PHE A 124 -5.66 7.93 4.97
CA PHE A 124 -5.27 9.05 5.79
C PHE A 124 -6.53 9.69 6.36
N VAL A 125 -6.63 9.73 7.69
CA VAL A 125 -7.89 9.99 8.38
C VAL A 125 -7.74 11.19 9.30
N ASP A 126 -8.62 12.18 9.09
CA ASP A 126 -8.79 13.30 10.00
C ASP A 126 -9.89 12.94 11.01
N GLU A 127 -9.49 12.56 12.23
CA GLU A 127 -10.39 12.26 13.36
C GLU A 127 -10.63 13.49 14.26
N GLY A 128 -10.43 14.71 13.73
CA GLY A 128 -10.46 15.93 14.53
C GLY A 128 -9.13 16.20 15.25
N GLY A 129 -8.85 17.48 15.49
CA GLY A 129 -7.59 17.94 16.12
C GLY A 129 -6.48 18.32 15.12
N GLY A 130 -6.79 18.37 13.83
CA GLY A 130 -5.92 18.95 12.79
C GLY A 130 -6.17 20.44 12.55
N PRO A 131 -5.39 21.06 11.64
CA PRO A 131 -5.69 22.39 11.14
C PRO A 131 -7.02 22.40 10.37
N GLU A 132 -7.44 23.58 9.92
CA GLU A 132 -8.57 23.72 9.00
C GLU A 132 -8.33 22.92 7.71
N PRO A 133 -9.38 22.31 7.12
CA PRO A 133 -9.25 21.38 6.00
C PRO A 133 -9.05 22.11 4.67
N VAL A 134 -8.16 23.09 4.65
CA VAL A 134 -7.94 24.00 3.53
C VAL A 134 -6.45 24.13 3.24
N GLY A 135 -6.12 24.07 1.96
CA GLY A 135 -4.79 24.42 1.47
C GLY A 135 -3.69 23.38 1.75
N PRO A 136 -2.45 23.70 1.36
CA PRO A 136 -1.36 22.73 1.29
C PRO A 136 -0.85 22.24 2.66
N ASP A 137 -1.01 23.03 3.72
CA ASP A 137 -0.65 22.63 5.08
C ASP A 137 -1.54 21.52 5.62
N TYR A 138 -2.84 21.60 5.37
CA TYR A 138 -3.77 20.54 5.71
C TYR A 138 -3.38 19.22 5.04
N TRP A 139 -3.11 19.24 3.73
CA TRP A 139 -2.72 18.04 3.00
C TRP A 139 -1.40 17.45 3.52
N ARG A 140 -0.41 18.30 3.82
CA ARG A 140 0.84 17.83 4.46
C ARG A 140 0.58 17.17 5.80
N TRP A 141 -0.27 17.77 6.64
CA TRP A 141 -0.65 17.24 7.93
C TRP A 141 -1.43 15.93 7.80
N LEU A 142 -2.45 15.87 6.93
CA LEU A 142 -3.30 14.68 6.72
C LEU A 142 -2.45 13.49 6.29
N ARG A 143 -1.42 13.70 5.46
CA ARG A 143 -0.46 12.68 5.05
C ARG A 143 0.37 12.08 6.20
N THR A 144 0.37 12.69 7.38
CA THR A 144 0.96 12.10 8.59
C THR A 144 -0.01 11.20 9.36
N ARG A 145 -1.32 11.31 9.10
CA ARG A 145 -2.40 10.59 9.79
C ARG A 145 -2.77 9.28 9.11
N ARG A 146 -1.76 8.52 8.71
CA ARG A 146 -1.93 7.23 8.03
C ARG A 146 -2.70 6.24 8.91
N ARG A 147 -3.55 5.42 8.30
CA ARG A 147 -4.18 4.24 8.88
C ARG A 147 -4.08 3.07 7.90
N ALA A 148 -3.86 1.87 8.44
CA ALA A 148 -4.02 0.63 7.67
C ALA A 148 -5.51 0.33 7.49
N ASP A 149 -5.86 -0.41 6.43
CA ASP A 149 -7.23 -0.90 6.25
C ASP A 149 -7.51 -2.03 7.26
N PRO A 150 -8.43 -1.85 8.23
CA PRO A 150 -8.71 -2.85 9.24
C PRO A 150 -9.47 -4.07 8.70
N PHE A 151 -10.04 -3.99 7.50
CA PHE A 151 -10.83 -5.06 6.88
C PHE A 151 -10.07 -5.77 5.75
N ASN A 152 -8.83 -5.38 5.47
CA ASN A 152 -8.00 -6.05 4.48
C ASN A 152 -6.91 -6.90 5.15
N ALA A 153 -7.06 -8.22 5.07
CA ALA A 153 -6.06 -9.17 5.58
C ALA A 153 -4.76 -9.22 4.74
N ARG A 154 -4.77 -8.70 3.50
CA ARG A 154 -3.63 -8.69 2.59
C ARG A 154 -2.75 -7.48 2.88
N THR A 155 -1.63 -7.73 3.56
CA THR A 155 -0.67 -6.70 3.92
C THR A 155 0.75 -7.05 3.51
N LEU A 156 1.58 -6.03 3.32
CA LEU A 156 3.02 -6.14 3.14
C LEU A 156 3.75 -5.45 4.30
N PRO A 157 4.92 -5.96 4.70
CA PRO A 157 5.72 -5.31 5.73
C PRO A 157 6.14 -3.92 5.26
N ARG A 158 6.20 -2.97 6.21
CA ARG A 158 6.66 -1.63 5.92
C ARG A 158 8.19 -1.62 5.84
N ARG A 159 8.73 -0.86 4.89
CA ARG A 159 10.18 -0.78 4.62
C ARG A 159 11.05 -0.44 5.84
N TRP A 160 10.54 0.37 6.76
CA TRP A 160 11.29 0.82 7.94
C TRP A 160 10.64 0.34 9.23
N SER A 161 9.54 0.99 9.61
CA SER A 161 8.75 0.72 10.82
C SER A 161 7.36 1.30 10.67
N GLY A 162 6.43 0.83 11.50
CA GLY A 162 5.02 1.23 11.51
C GLY A 162 4.09 0.17 10.91
N ASP A 163 2.80 0.48 10.86
CA ASP A 163 1.78 -0.48 10.47
C ASP A 163 2.01 -1.03 9.06
N PRO A 164 1.71 -2.32 8.81
CA PRO A 164 1.75 -2.91 7.48
C PRO A 164 0.99 -2.07 6.45
N VAL A 165 1.36 -2.24 5.18
CA VAL A 165 0.65 -1.59 4.06
C VAL A 165 -0.34 -2.57 3.44
N SER A 166 -1.59 -2.16 3.36
CA SER A 166 -2.64 -2.93 2.69
C SER A 166 -2.38 -2.94 1.19
N TYR A 167 -2.67 -4.06 0.54
CA TYR A 167 -2.65 -4.13 -0.91
C TYR A 167 -3.88 -4.86 -1.44
N ALA A 168 -4.26 -4.51 -2.65
CA ALA A 168 -5.34 -5.13 -3.38
C ALA A 168 -4.78 -5.80 -4.63
N GLU A 169 -5.34 -6.96 -4.95
CA GLU A 169 -4.98 -7.78 -6.11
C GLU A 169 -6.28 -8.24 -6.75
N LEU A 170 -6.53 -7.79 -7.98
CA LEU A 170 -7.73 -8.12 -8.75
C LEU A 170 -7.61 -9.49 -9.44
N PRO A 171 -8.72 -10.11 -9.87
CA PRO A 171 -8.75 -11.52 -10.24
C PRO A 171 -7.79 -11.93 -11.37
N ALA A 172 -7.49 -11.04 -12.32
CA ALA A 172 -6.58 -11.31 -13.43
C ALA A 172 -5.16 -10.77 -13.17
N ALA A 173 -4.86 -10.30 -11.96
CA ALA A 173 -3.56 -9.74 -11.64
C ALA A 173 -2.46 -10.81 -11.78
N PRO A 174 -1.28 -10.46 -12.32
CA PRO A 174 -0.20 -11.42 -12.49
C PRO A 174 0.18 -12.06 -11.16
N ARG A 175 0.16 -13.40 -11.12
CA ARG A 175 0.42 -14.15 -9.91
C ARG A 175 1.77 -13.79 -9.31
N ALA A 176 1.72 -13.53 -8.02
CA ALA A 176 2.81 -13.25 -7.10
C ALA A 176 3.74 -14.45 -6.80
N VAL A 177 3.74 -15.52 -7.59
CA VAL A 177 4.27 -16.81 -7.13
C VAL A 177 5.79 -16.92 -7.19
N HIS A 178 6.48 -15.99 -7.87
CA HIS A 178 7.93 -16.08 -8.06
C HIS A 178 8.74 -15.94 -6.76
N TRP A 179 8.12 -15.38 -5.70
CA TRP A 179 8.71 -15.23 -4.37
C TRP A 179 8.20 -16.25 -3.36
N GLU A 180 7.29 -17.14 -3.74
CA GLU A 180 6.83 -18.21 -2.87
C GLU A 180 7.92 -19.29 -2.74
N PRO A 181 8.14 -19.86 -1.54
CA PRO A 181 9.07 -20.96 -1.36
C PRO A 181 8.67 -22.15 -2.23
N ARG A 182 9.59 -22.62 -3.08
CA ARG A 182 9.42 -23.85 -3.86
C ARG A 182 10.12 -24.98 -3.10
N PRO A 183 9.37 -25.94 -2.51
CA PRO A 183 9.95 -26.97 -1.64
C PRO A 183 10.94 -27.87 -2.39
N ASP A 184 10.68 -28.12 -3.68
CA ASP A 184 11.49 -29.02 -4.52
C ASP A 184 12.70 -28.34 -5.16
N VAL A 185 12.94 -27.05 -4.88
CA VAL A 185 14.07 -26.28 -5.41
C VAL A 185 15.10 -26.06 -4.32
N ALA A 186 16.34 -26.47 -4.56
CA ALA A 186 17.45 -26.24 -3.64
C ALA A 186 17.57 -24.75 -3.28
N ARG A 187 17.82 -24.46 -2.00
CA ARG A 187 17.92 -23.09 -1.51
C ARG A 187 19.37 -22.64 -1.50
N GLY A 188 19.61 -21.42 -1.98
CA GLY A 188 20.89 -20.75 -1.76
C GLY A 188 21.05 -20.31 -0.30
N ALA A 189 22.25 -19.84 0.03
CA ALA A 189 22.56 -19.29 1.34
C ALA A 189 22.51 -17.75 1.29
N VAL A 190 22.02 -17.12 2.37
CA VAL A 190 22.09 -15.66 2.55
C VAL A 190 22.95 -15.36 3.78
N ALA A 191 24.01 -14.57 3.61
CA ALA A 191 24.87 -14.11 4.68
C ALA A 191 24.80 -12.58 4.82
N GLU A 192 24.71 -12.09 6.06
CA GLU A 192 24.79 -10.66 6.37
C GLU A 192 26.24 -10.27 6.66
N HIS A 193 26.71 -9.21 6.00
CA HIS A 193 28.05 -8.66 6.13
C HIS A 193 28.00 -7.19 6.55
N LYS A 194 29.02 -6.77 7.31
CA LYS A 194 29.31 -5.36 7.60
C LYS A 194 30.54 -4.94 6.82
N VAL A 195 30.37 -4.08 5.83
CA VAL A 195 31.43 -3.61 4.94
C VAL A 195 31.83 -2.19 5.37
N ALA A 196 33.10 -1.97 5.68
CA ALA A 196 33.63 -0.63 5.94
C ALA A 196 33.65 0.18 4.64
N SER A 197 33.32 1.48 4.72
CA SER A 197 33.31 2.37 3.57
C SER A 197 34.04 3.66 3.93
N GLU A 198 35.31 3.77 3.53
CA GLU A 198 36.12 4.96 3.75
C GLU A 198 35.48 6.20 3.14
N HIS A 199 34.99 6.10 1.90
CA HIS A 199 34.36 7.22 1.18
C HIS A 199 33.09 7.77 1.85
N LEU A 200 32.35 6.94 2.58
CA LEU A 200 31.06 7.33 3.18
C LEU A 200 31.15 7.51 4.70
N GLY A 201 32.28 7.17 5.31
CA GLY A 201 32.45 7.06 6.75
C GLY A 201 31.64 5.88 7.35
N GLY A 202 32.32 5.05 8.13
CA GLY A 202 31.70 3.96 8.90
C GLY A 202 31.41 2.69 8.10
N HIS A 203 30.35 1.96 8.48
CA HIS A 203 30.01 0.66 7.89
C HIS A 203 28.65 0.67 7.17
N ARG A 204 28.50 -0.26 6.24
CA ARG A 204 27.24 -0.58 5.54
C ARG A 204 26.92 -2.05 5.73
N ARG A 205 25.63 -2.33 5.91
CA ARG A 205 25.12 -3.70 5.92
C ARG A 205 24.87 -4.15 4.49
N VAL A 206 25.41 -5.29 4.12
CA VAL A 206 25.29 -5.91 2.81
C VAL A 206 24.85 -7.35 3.01
N TRP A 207 23.96 -7.84 2.16
CA TRP A 207 23.57 -9.25 2.16
C TRP A 207 24.12 -9.91 0.90
N LEU A 208 24.79 -11.03 1.06
CA LEU A 208 25.29 -11.86 -0.02
C LEU A 208 24.38 -13.08 -0.14
N TYR A 209 23.79 -13.26 -1.32
CA TYR A 209 23.11 -14.49 -1.68
C TYR A 209 24.03 -15.35 -2.55
N THR A 210 24.22 -16.60 -2.17
CA THR A 210 24.97 -17.59 -2.95
C THR A 210 24.00 -18.66 -3.44
N PRO A 211 23.87 -18.90 -4.76
CA PRO A 211 22.98 -19.92 -5.29
C PRO A 211 23.40 -21.34 -4.85
N PRO A 212 22.46 -22.29 -4.78
CA PRO A 212 22.80 -23.68 -4.46
C PRO A 212 23.69 -24.31 -5.53
N GLY A 213 24.53 -25.27 -5.13
CA GLY A 213 25.35 -26.05 -6.07
C GLY A 213 26.60 -25.34 -6.61
N ALA A 214 26.88 -24.12 -6.16
CA ALA A 214 28.15 -23.46 -6.47
C ALA A 214 29.26 -23.94 -5.54
N GLU A 215 30.29 -24.58 -6.09
CA GLU A 215 31.49 -24.98 -5.32
C GLU A 215 32.38 -23.77 -4.97
N SER A 216 32.34 -22.73 -5.80
CA SER A 216 33.05 -21.46 -5.60
C SER A 216 32.16 -20.29 -6.05
N SER A 217 32.15 -19.21 -5.26
CA SER A 217 31.47 -17.96 -5.64
C SER A 217 32.31 -17.09 -6.58
N ALA A 218 33.59 -17.41 -6.79
CA ALA A 218 34.51 -16.58 -7.56
C ALA A 218 34.18 -16.54 -9.06
N ASP A 219 33.56 -17.61 -9.58
CA ASP A 219 33.24 -17.77 -11.00
C ASP A 219 31.79 -17.38 -11.33
N LEU A 220 31.02 -16.92 -10.34
CA LEU A 220 29.63 -16.53 -10.52
C LEU A 220 29.52 -15.05 -10.94
N PRO A 221 28.58 -14.70 -11.83
CA PRO A 221 28.28 -13.30 -12.11
C PRO A 221 27.72 -12.61 -10.86
N VAL A 222 28.15 -11.37 -10.63
CA VAL A 222 27.70 -10.56 -9.49
C VAL A 222 26.55 -9.64 -9.91
N LEU A 223 25.40 -9.79 -9.25
CA LEU A 223 24.28 -8.87 -9.34
C LEU A 223 24.20 -8.00 -8.08
N VAL A 224 24.33 -6.68 -8.23
CA VAL A 224 24.21 -5.74 -7.12
C VAL A 224 22.79 -5.18 -7.07
N LEU A 225 22.05 -5.52 -6.00
CA LEU A 225 20.71 -5.01 -5.74
C LEU A 225 20.74 -3.90 -4.68
N LEU A 226 20.28 -2.71 -5.05
CA LEU A 226 20.13 -1.59 -4.13
C LEU A 226 18.84 -1.73 -3.30
N ALA A 227 18.80 -1.09 -2.12
CA ALA A 227 17.69 -1.16 -1.15
C ALA A 227 17.47 -2.53 -0.48
N GLY A 228 18.55 -3.27 -0.20
CA GLY A 228 18.53 -4.62 0.42
C GLY A 228 17.78 -4.75 1.77
N ILE A 229 17.49 -3.64 2.46
CA ILE A 229 16.68 -3.66 3.70
C ILE A 229 15.21 -4.07 3.47
N CYS A 230 14.69 -3.95 2.23
CA CYS A 230 13.30 -4.28 1.91
C CYS A 230 13.07 -5.78 1.64
N GLY A 231 14.14 -6.56 1.41
CA GLY A 231 14.06 -7.90 0.82
C GLY A 231 14.31 -9.07 1.76
N CYS A 232 14.72 -8.84 3.01
CA CYS A 232 14.97 -9.90 3.98
C CYS A 232 13.98 -9.79 5.14
N PRO A 233 13.18 -10.84 5.45
CA PRO A 233 12.41 -10.87 6.68
C PRO A 233 13.36 -10.81 7.87
N ALA A 234 13.05 -9.97 8.86
CA ALA A 234 13.85 -9.79 10.07
C ALA A 234 13.88 -11.03 11.01
N SER A 235 13.33 -12.16 10.58
CA SER A 235 13.24 -13.38 11.37
C SER A 235 13.37 -14.62 10.48
N SER A 236 14.61 -14.96 10.12
CA SER A 236 15.01 -16.36 10.02
C SER A 236 16.14 -16.58 11.02
N ARG A 237 15.80 -16.53 12.31
CA ARG A 237 16.60 -17.18 13.34
C ARG A 237 15.89 -18.49 13.64
N ALA A 238 16.58 -19.59 13.35
CA ALA A 238 16.35 -20.84 14.05
C ALA A 238 16.61 -20.64 15.55
#